data_AF-A0A8X6LU19-F1
#
_entry.id   AF-A0A8X6LU19-F1
#
_cell.length_a   1.000
_cell.length_b   1.000
_cell.length_c   1.000
_cell.angle_alpha   90.00
_cell.angle_beta   90.00
_cell.angle_gamma   90.00
#
_symmetry.space_group_name_H-M   'P 1'
#
loop_
_entity.id
_entity.type
_entity.pdbx_description
1 polymer ?
#
loop_
_entity_poly.entity_id
_entity_poly.type
_entity_poly.pdbx_seq_one_letter_code
_entity_poly.pdbx_strand_id
1 'polypeptide(L)'
;MHKVVDQALSAGMRINACHEGEWSFAEYVILGMHFHKFKKGDQKKIMSKLILRGGEFHDNLLQNKLVDEIYKELQPEIQPQIDKQLGEQRKIGENAVRGGNVIGVEIDNKTCITEFSEGSTVEVAKVLEGLNRSSIIKMGDSTIEVESEKGGKRDYIGVSGTFEIIFPTSIGGLGVVVYRDAKNYGQVQVRVADREMWDELQRRGEEVGKDCLFGGMTVEEAVKRGNFPGRGILGENKVTEEREAVSEALSSSLWIDRVRGDSQETFRAR
;
A
#
# COMPACT_ATOMS: atom_id res chain seq x y z
N MET A 1 -12.69 24.56 2.94
CA MET A 1 -11.54 23.68 2.67
C MET A 1 -11.40 22.56 3.70
N HIS A 2 -11.19 22.84 4.99
CA HIS A 2 -11.02 21.81 6.03
C HIS A 2 -12.06 20.68 5.99
N LYS A 3 -13.36 21.00 5.93
CA LYS A 3 -14.44 20.01 5.85
C LYS A 3 -14.33 19.09 4.62
N VAL A 4 -13.93 19.63 3.47
CA VAL A 4 -13.78 18.86 2.23
C VAL A 4 -12.60 17.92 2.33
N VAL A 5 -11.46 18.41 2.84
CA VAL A 5 -10.27 17.57 3.10
C VAL A 5 -10.62 16.46 4.10
N ASP A 6 -11.33 16.78 5.17
CA ASP A 6 -11.75 15.79 6.17
C ASP A 6 -12.70 14.73 5.59
N GLN A 7 -13.63 15.15 4.72
CA GLN A 7 -14.51 14.22 4.01
C GLN A 7 -13.72 13.31 3.07
N ALA A 8 -12.77 13.84 2.29
CA ALA A 8 -11.94 13.05 1.39
C ALA A 8 -11.07 12.02 2.15
N LEU A 9 -10.39 12.46 3.21
CA LEU A 9 -9.59 11.58 4.06
C LEU A 9 -10.46 10.49 4.72
N SER A 10 -11.65 10.87 5.21
CA SER A 10 -12.58 9.93 5.83
C SER A 10 -13.15 8.91 4.83
N ALA A 11 -13.31 9.31 3.57
CA ALA A 11 -13.71 8.41 2.49
C ALA A 11 -12.60 7.43 2.06
N GLY A 12 -11.38 7.57 2.59
CA GLY A 12 -10.26 6.70 2.24
C GLY A 12 -9.51 7.10 0.97
N MET A 13 -9.63 8.38 0.55
CA MET A 13 -8.87 8.92 -0.58
C MET A 13 -7.37 8.61 -0.42
N ARG A 14 -6.75 8.08 -1.47
CA ARG A 14 -5.30 7.96 -1.59
C ARG A 14 -4.73 9.33 -1.88
N ILE A 15 -3.96 9.87 -0.95
CA ILE A 15 -3.52 11.26 -1.00
C ILE A 15 -2.27 11.44 -1.86
N ASN A 16 -1.50 10.35 -2.09
CA ASN A 16 -0.31 10.33 -2.95
C ASN A 16 -0.56 9.73 -4.34
N ALA A 17 -1.68 9.04 -4.55
CA ALA A 17 -1.98 8.45 -5.85
C ALA A 17 -2.21 9.51 -6.92
N CYS A 18 -1.40 9.47 -7.97
CA CYS A 18 -1.51 10.33 -9.15
C CYS A 18 -0.93 9.63 -10.39
N HIS A 19 -1.31 10.12 -11.57
CA HIS A 19 -0.60 9.75 -12.79
C HIS A 19 0.77 10.43 -12.84
N GLU A 20 1.68 9.86 -13.62
CA GLU A 20 3.00 10.46 -13.82
C GLU A 20 2.85 11.86 -14.45
N GLY A 21 3.55 12.84 -13.88
CA GLY A 21 3.46 14.23 -14.30
C GLY A 21 2.23 15.00 -13.80
N GLU A 22 1.33 14.34 -13.04
CA GLU A 22 0.20 14.99 -12.37
C GLU A 22 0.50 15.27 -10.90
N TRP A 23 -0.25 16.21 -10.32
CA TRP A 23 -0.17 16.51 -8.90
C TRP A 23 -1.04 15.53 -8.11
N SER A 24 -0.58 15.11 -6.94
CA SER A 24 -1.39 14.31 -6.04
C SER A 24 -2.55 15.10 -5.43
N PHE A 25 -3.53 14.42 -4.83
CA PHE A 25 -4.60 15.11 -4.09
C PHE A 25 -4.01 16.03 -3.00
N ALA A 26 -2.99 15.55 -2.26
CA ALA A 26 -2.35 16.34 -1.23
C ALA A 26 -1.76 17.64 -1.81
N GLU A 27 -1.10 17.55 -2.96
CA GLU A 27 -0.48 18.69 -3.63
C GLU A 27 -1.51 19.65 -4.20
N TYR A 28 -2.57 19.16 -4.84
CA TYR A 28 -3.67 19.99 -5.33
C TYR A 28 -4.33 20.79 -4.20
N VAL A 29 -4.49 20.19 -3.02
CA VAL A 29 -5.01 20.91 -1.85
C VAL A 29 -4.07 22.03 -1.44
N ILE A 30 -2.76 21.78 -1.34
CA ILE A 30 -1.77 22.80 -0.96
C ILE A 30 -1.68 23.93 -2.00
N LEU A 31 -1.60 23.59 -3.29
CA LEU A 31 -1.62 24.55 -4.39
C LEU A 31 -2.88 25.38 -4.39
N GLY A 32 -4.06 24.74 -4.28
CA GLY A 32 -5.34 25.42 -4.22
C GLY A 32 -5.40 26.41 -3.07
N MET A 33 -4.91 26.04 -1.88
CA MET A 33 -4.84 26.95 -0.74
C MET A 33 -3.88 28.12 -0.95
N HIS A 34 -2.77 27.91 -1.67
CA HIS A 34 -1.84 28.96 -2.03
C HIS A 34 -2.48 29.96 -3.01
N PHE A 35 -3.06 29.48 -4.12
CA PHE A 35 -3.69 30.34 -5.14
C PHE A 35 -4.87 31.16 -4.59
N HIS A 36 -5.64 30.58 -3.66
CA HIS A 36 -6.74 31.27 -3.00
C HIS A 36 -6.32 32.08 -1.77
N LYS A 37 -5.01 32.28 -1.55
CA LYS A 37 -4.44 33.15 -0.50
C LYS A 37 -4.98 32.86 0.90
N PHE A 38 -5.10 31.58 1.24
CA PHE A 38 -5.46 31.16 2.60
C PHE A 38 -4.44 31.70 3.61
N LYS A 39 -4.89 31.95 4.85
CA LYS A 39 -3.99 32.39 5.93
C LYS A 39 -2.94 31.31 6.19
N LYS A 40 -1.70 31.72 6.47
CA LYS A 40 -0.58 30.82 6.80
C LYS A 40 -0.95 29.80 7.89
N GLY A 41 -1.68 30.22 8.91
CA GLY A 41 -2.14 29.32 9.98
C GLY A 41 -3.10 28.21 9.51
N ASP A 42 -3.95 28.47 8.53
CA ASP A 42 -4.87 27.46 7.98
C ASP A 42 -4.11 26.50 7.04
N GLN A 43 -3.19 27.03 6.24
CA GLN A 43 -2.27 26.24 5.41
C GLN A 43 -1.43 25.30 6.27
N LYS A 44 -0.82 25.79 7.35
CA LYS A 44 -0.05 24.98 8.31
C LYS A 44 -0.90 23.83 8.87
N LYS A 45 -2.15 24.09 9.27
CA LYS A 45 -3.06 23.06 9.80
C LYS A 45 -3.42 21.98 8.79
N ILE A 46 -3.73 22.36 7.54
CA ILE A 46 -4.06 21.38 6.50
C ILE A 46 -2.83 20.59 6.07
N MET A 47 -1.70 21.26 5.85
CA MET A 47 -0.45 20.61 5.50
C MET A 47 -0.01 19.62 6.58
N SER A 48 0.00 20.02 7.85
CA SER A 48 0.29 19.12 8.98
C SER A 48 -0.61 17.89 8.95
N LYS A 49 -1.91 18.06 8.72
CA LYS A 49 -2.87 16.96 8.63
C LYS A 49 -2.57 16.02 7.48
N LEU A 50 -2.22 16.54 6.30
CA LEU A 50 -1.88 15.73 5.13
C LEU A 50 -0.59 14.95 5.37
N ILE A 51 0.47 15.60 5.87
CA ILE A 51 1.75 14.92 6.13
C ILE A 51 1.59 13.84 7.21
N LEU A 52 0.85 14.10 8.30
CA LEU A 52 0.56 13.10 9.32
C LEU A 52 -0.28 11.91 8.82
N ARG A 53 -0.88 12.04 7.63
CA ARG A 53 -1.57 10.97 6.90
C ARG A 53 -0.69 10.36 5.80
N GLY A 54 0.58 10.73 5.73
CA GLY A 54 1.55 10.23 4.76
C GLY A 54 1.62 11.03 3.46
N GLY A 55 1.09 12.26 3.43
CA GLY A 55 1.10 13.10 2.24
C GLY A 55 2.51 13.49 1.84
N GLU A 56 2.88 13.17 0.60
CA GLU A 56 4.16 13.54 0.00
C GLU A 56 4.00 14.76 -0.91
N PHE A 57 5.05 15.59 -0.96
CA PHE A 57 5.08 16.81 -1.75
C PHE A 57 6.32 16.82 -2.62
N HIS A 58 6.14 16.88 -3.93
CA HIS A 58 7.25 16.91 -4.88
C HIS A 58 8.03 18.22 -4.77
N ASP A 59 9.30 18.18 -5.14
CA ASP A 59 10.19 19.35 -5.11
C ASP A 59 9.63 20.54 -5.90
N ASN A 60 8.90 20.27 -6.99
CA ASN A 60 8.22 21.31 -7.77
C ASN A 60 7.19 22.10 -6.94
N LEU A 61 6.49 21.46 -5.99
CA LEU A 61 5.62 22.15 -5.05
C LEU A 61 6.42 23.03 -4.10
N LEU A 62 7.51 22.45 -3.58
CA LEU A 62 8.39 23.08 -2.59
C LEU A 62 9.28 24.18 -3.18
N GLN A 63 9.34 24.35 -4.50
CA GLN A 63 9.94 25.56 -5.10
C GLN A 63 9.15 26.83 -4.76
N ASN A 64 7.87 26.71 -4.37
CA ASN A 64 7.09 27.83 -3.88
C ASN A 64 7.56 28.24 -2.47
N LYS A 65 8.19 29.42 -2.37
CA LYS A 65 8.77 29.93 -1.11
C LYS A 65 7.85 29.85 0.11
N LEU A 66 6.58 30.24 -0.05
CA LEU A 66 5.64 30.22 1.08
C LEU A 66 5.26 28.81 1.52
N VAL A 67 5.16 27.88 0.56
CA VAL A 67 4.86 26.47 0.85
C VAL A 67 6.05 25.80 1.53
N ASP A 68 7.26 26.04 1.01
CA ASP A 68 8.53 25.57 1.59
C ASP A 68 8.76 26.08 3.02
N GLU A 69 8.50 27.37 3.27
CA GLU A 69 8.60 27.95 4.60
C GLU A 69 7.68 27.24 5.60
N ILE A 70 6.41 26.99 5.23
CA ILE A 70 5.46 26.29 6.09
C ILE A 70 5.88 24.84 6.32
N TYR A 71 6.36 24.18 5.25
CA TYR A 71 6.81 22.80 5.31
C TYR A 71 8.02 22.64 6.25
N LYS A 72 9.03 23.49 6.12
CA LYS A 72 10.22 23.51 7.01
C LYS A 72 9.87 23.84 8.46
N GLU A 73 8.89 24.73 8.69
CA GLU A 73 8.38 25.01 10.04
C GLU A 73 7.68 23.79 10.66
N LEU A 74 6.99 22.98 9.86
CA LEU A 74 6.27 21.80 10.31
C LEU A 74 7.18 20.60 10.54
N GLN A 75 8.22 20.45 9.72
CA GLN A 75 9.10 19.29 9.70
C GLN A 75 9.55 18.83 11.10
N PRO A 76 10.19 19.66 11.96
CA PRO A 76 10.63 19.22 13.28
C PRO A 76 9.49 18.88 14.24
N GLU A 77 8.29 19.44 14.03
CA GLU A 77 7.10 19.23 14.87
C GLU A 77 6.43 17.88 14.59
N ILE A 78 6.41 17.47 13.32
CA ILE A 78 5.68 16.27 12.88
C ILE A 78 6.58 15.05 12.68
N GLN A 79 7.89 15.25 12.44
CA GLN A 79 8.79 14.14 12.11
C GLN A 79 8.77 13.01 13.14
N PRO A 80 8.87 13.28 14.47
CA PRO A 80 8.86 12.21 15.45
C PRO A 80 7.56 11.39 15.45
N GLN A 81 6.44 12.01 15.04
CA GLN A 81 5.15 11.33 14.94
C GLN A 81 5.10 10.41 13.73
N ILE A 82 5.69 10.83 12.61
CA ILE A 82 5.80 10.03 11.38
C ILE A 82 6.73 8.84 11.64
N ASP A 83 7.92 9.08 12.17
CA ASP A 83 8.91 8.04 12.49
C ASP A 83 8.32 6.98 13.41
N LYS A 84 7.54 7.41 14.41
CA LYS A 84 6.84 6.49 15.31
C LYS A 84 5.83 5.63 14.56
N GLN A 85 4.98 6.24 13.71
CA GLN A 85 3.98 5.50 12.93
C GLN A 85 4.63 4.50 11.96
N LEU A 86 5.68 4.91 11.25
CA LEU A 86 6.41 4.04 10.34
C LEU A 86 7.14 2.92 11.10
N GLY A 87 7.74 3.23 12.26
CA GLY A 87 8.37 2.23 13.11
C GLY A 87 7.38 1.19 13.66
N GLU A 88 6.17 1.59 14.03
CA GLU A 88 5.09 0.68 14.42
C GLU A 88 4.65 -0.19 13.24
N GLN A 89 4.47 0.40 12.05
CA GLN A 89 4.15 -0.32 10.82
C GLN A 89 5.22 -1.35 10.45
N ARG A 90 6.51 -0.98 10.55
CA ARG A 90 7.64 -1.85 10.27
C ARG A 90 7.63 -3.07 11.18
N LYS A 91 7.41 -2.88 12.49
CA LYS A 91 7.31 -3.99 13.46
C LYS A 91 6.16 -4.94 13.13
N ILE A 92 5.02 -4.43 12.69
CA ILE A 92 3.88 -5.26 12.24
C ILE A 92 4.32 -6.11 11.05
N GLY A 93 4.97 -5.50 10.04
CA GLY A 93 5.52 -6.21 8.90
C GLY A 93 6.51 -7.29 9.31
N GLU A 94 7.49 -6.96 10.14
CA GLU A 94 8.55 -7.87 10.61
C GLU A 94 7.97 -9.08 11.36
N ASN A 95 6.95 -8.86 12.21
CA ASN A 95 6.26 -9.93 12.92
C ASN A 95 5.43 -10.86 12.00
N ALA A 96 5.06 -10.37 10.82
CA ALA A 96 4.31 -11.14 9.83
C ALA A 96 5.20 -11.97 8.90
N VAL A 97 6.51 -11.70 8.81
CA VAL A 97 7.42 -12.43 7.92
C VAL A 97 7.73 -13.82 8.47
N ARG A 98 7.54 -14.85 7.65
CA ARG A 98 8.00 -16.23 7.92
C ARG A 98 9.33 -16.55 7.21
N GLY A 99 9.61 -15.86 6.11
CA GLY A 99 10.89 -15.90 5.40
C GLY A 99 11.06 -14.67 4.53
N GLY A 100 12.26 -14.09 4.48
CA GLY A 100 12.54 -12.79 3.87
C GLY A 100 12.69 -11.66 4.89
N ASN A 101 12.58 -10.40 4.46
CA ASN A 101 12.71 -9.21 5.32
C ASN A 101 11.75 -8.10 4.88
N VAL A 102 11.39 -7.20 5.80
CA VAL A 102 10.73 -5.92 5.45
C VAL A 102 11.79 -4.94 4.96
N ILE A 103 11.61 -4.44 3.74
CA ILE A 103 12.54 -3.47 3.13
C ILE A 103 12.00 -2.04 3.16
N GLY A 104 10.68 -1.85 3.22
CA GLY A 104 10.07 -0.53 3.22
C GLY A 104 8.68 -0.50 3.84
N VAL A 105 8.29 0.66 4.36
CA VAL A 105 6.94 0.94 4.84
C VAL A 105 6.53 2.34 4.44
N GLU A 106 5.27 2.49 4.04
CA GLU A 106 4.67 3.77 3.68
C GLU A 106 3.23 3.80 4.22
N ILE A 107 2.77 5.01 4.53
CA ILE A 107 1.38 5.27 4.88
C ILE A 107 0.81 6.19 3.81
N ASP A 108 -0.36 5.84 3.28
CA ASP A 108 -1.13 6.70 2.38
C ASP A 108 -2.58 6.75 2.89
N ASN A 109 -2.82 7.73 3.75
CA ASN A 109 -4.06 7.98 4.48
C ASN A 109 -4.56 6.77 5.28
N LYS A 110 -5.46 5.97 4.69
CA LYS A 110 -6.06 4.78 5.30
C LYS A 110 -5.46 3.48 4.76
N THR A 111 -4.45 3.55 3.90
CA THR A 111 -3.74 2.39 3.41
C THR A 111 -2.32 2.38 3.96
N CYS A 112 -1.85 1.21 4.38
CA CYS A 112 -0.45 1.00 4.71
C CYS A 112 0.18 0.12 3.65
N ILE A 113 1.32 0.55 3.12
CA ILE A 113 2.12 -0.24 2.18
C ILE A 113 3.28 -0.83 2.98
N THR A 114 3.47 -2.13 2.86
CA THR A 114 4.65 -2.81 3.42
C THR A 114 5.33 -3.56 2.29
N GLU A 115 6.58 -3.19 2.06
CA GLU A 115 7.43 -3.78 1.04
C GLU A 115 8.34 -4.81 1.70
N PHE A 116 8.30 -6.02 1.16
CA PHE A 116 9.12 -7.14 1.58
C PHE A 116 10.14 -7.48 0.49
N SER A 117 11.24 -8.11 0.87
CA SER A 117 12.20 -8.65 -0.09
C SER A 117 11.51 -9.62 -1.07
N GLU A 118 12.01 -9.71 -2.29
CA GLU A 118 11.47 -10.63 -3.29
C GLU A 118 11.50 -12.09 -2.78
N GLY A 119 10.45 -12.86 -3.10
CA GLY A 119 10.31 -14.26 -2.66
C GLY A 119 9.95 -14.44 -1.17
N SER A 120 9.59 -13.36 -0.46
CA SER A 120 9.20 -13.46 0.94
C SER A 120 7.92 -14.28 1.15
N THR A 121 7.82 -14.95 2.30
CA THR A 121 6.59 -15.59 2.78
C THR A 121 6.04 -14.78 3.94
N VAL A 122 4.79 -14.32 3.82
CA VAL A 122 4.17 -13.37 4.76
C VAL A 122 2.83 -13.90 5.27
N GLU A 123 2.63 -13.81 6.58
CA GLU A 123 1.36 -14.11 7.24
C GLU A 123 0.44 -12.89 7.22
N VAL A 124 -0.39 -12.81 6.18
CA VAL A 124 -1.27 -11.64 5.90
C VAL A 124 -2.17 -11.27 7.09
N ALA A 125 -2.62 -12.24 7.88
CA ALA A 125 -3.44 -11.97 9.06
C ALA A 125 -2.73 -11.05 10.06
N LYS A 126 -1.44 -11.27 10.33
CA LYS A 126 -0.65 -10.43 11.24
C LYS A 126 -0.41 -9.03 10.71
N VAL A 127 -0.31 -8.87 9.38
CA VAL A 127 -0.22 -7.56 8.75
C VAL A 127 -1.49 -6.74 9.03
N LEU A 128 -2.66 -7.38 8.99
CA LEU A 128 -3.95 -6.72 9.19
C LEU A 128 -4.33 -6.56 10.67
N GLU A 129 -3.94 -7.46 11.56
CA GLU A 129 -4.25 -7.36 13.00
C GLU A 129 -3.66 -6.10 13.65
N GLY A 130 -2.55 -5.60 13.12
CA GLY A 130 -1.96 -4.33 13.56
C GLY A 130 -2.65 -3.08 12.99
N LEU A 131 -3.60 -3.24 12.07
CA LEU A 131 -4.09 -2.16 11.20
C LEU A 131 -5.62 -2.12 11.07
N ASN A 132 -6.23 -1.02 11.52
CA ASN A 132 -7.64 -0.69 11.20
C ASN A 132 -7.78 -0.14 9.76
N ARG A 133 -7.07 -0.71 8.79
CA ARG A 133 -6.77 -0.13 7.47
C ARG A 133 -6.65 -1.21 6.39
N SER A 134 -6.82 -0.83 5.12
CA SER A 134 -6.37 -1.67 4.02
C SER A 134 -4.85 -1.73 3.99
N SER A 135 -4.29 -2.82 3.50
CA SER A 135 -2.84 -2.99 3.37
C SER A 135 -2.46 -3.44 1.98
N ILE A 136 -1.41 -2.83 1.45
CA ILE A 136 -0.75 -3.27 0.23
C ILE A 136 0.54 -3.97 0.63
N ILE A 137 0.66 -5.21 0.21
CA ILE A 137 1.86 -6.03 0.37
C ILE A 137 2.61 -5.98 -0.95
N LYS A 138 3.86 -5.51 -0.93
CA LYS A 138 4.72 -5.40 -2.10
C LYS A 138 5.89 -6.38 -2.00
N MET A 139 6.20 -7.08 -3.09
CA MET A 139 7.34 -7.99 -3.23
C MET A 139 7.91 -7.85 -4.63
N GLY A 140 9.09 -7.24 -4.75
CA GLY A 140 9.62 -6.82 -6.05
C GLY A 140 8.62 -5.90 -6.77
N ASP A 141 8.30 -6.21 -8.02
CA ASP A 141 7.30 -5.49 -8.82
C ASP A 141 5.85 -5.95 -8.58
N SER A 142 5.66 -7.02 -7.80
CA SER A 142 4.32 -7.55 -7.51
C SER A 142 3.73 -6.85 -6.28
N THR A 143 2.45 -6.52 -6.35
CA THR A 143 1.67 -5.95 -5.23
C THR A 143 0.32 -6.65 -5.07
N ILE A 144 -0.11 -6.85 -3.83
CA ILE A 144 -1.44 -7.37 -3.50
C ILE A 144 -2.08 -6.49 -2.43
N GLU A 145 -3.32 -6.09 -2.67
CA GLU A 145 -4.11 -5.30 -1.75
C GLU A 145 -5.10 -6.18 -0.99
N VAL A 146 -5.11 -6.04 0.32
CA VAL A 146 -5.96 -6.81 1.23
C VAL A 146 -6.67 -5.87 2.19
N GLU A 147 -7.95 -6.10 2.40
CA GLU A 147 -8.78 -5.36 3.35
C GLU A 147 -9.36 -6.29 4.42
N SER A 148 -9.58 -5.75 5.62
CA SER A 148 -10.32 -6.44 6.68
C SER A 148 -11.80 -6.11 6.56
N GLU A 149 -12.59 -7.13 6.25
CA GLU A 149 -14.04 -7.05 6.12
C GLU A 149 -14.76 -7.19 7.46
N LYS A 150 -16.05 -6.83 7.48
CA LYS A 150 -16.90 -7.03 8.67
C LYS A 150 -16.87 -8.50 9.10
N GLY A 151 -16.58 -8.73 10.37
CA GLY A 151 -16.45 -10.08 10.93
C GLY A 151 -15.02 -10.65 10.89
N GLY A 152 -14.02 -9.83 10.54
CA GLY A 152 -12.60 -10.21 10.60
C GLY A 152 -12.11 -11.05 9.41
N LYS A 153 -12.92 -11.13 8.34
CA LYS A 153 -12.52 -11.79 7.10
C LYS A 153 -11.49 -10.95 6.35
N ARG A 154 -10.57 -11.61 5.66
CA ARG A 154 -9.55 -10.95 4.84
C ARG A 154 -9.96 -11.01 3.38
N ASP A 155 -10.23 -9.88 2.77
CA ASP A 155 -10.60 -9.81 1.35
C ASP A 155 -9.40 -9.35 0.52
N TYR A 156 -8.97 -10.17 -0.43
CA TYR A 156 -7.94 -9.79 -1.39
C TYR A 156 -8.62 -9.14 -2.58
N ILE A 157 -8.41 -7.83 -2.73
CA ILE A 157 -9.24 -6.98 -3.59
C ILE A 157 -8.52 -6.51 -4.86
N GLY A 158 -7.20 -6.64 -4.93
CA GLY A 158 -6.43 -6.24 -6.10
C GLY A 158 -5.04 -6.87 -6.13
N VAL A 159 -4.55 -7.16 -7.34
CA VAL A 159 -3.21 -7.71 -7.59
C VAL A 159 -2.57 -7.01 -8.77
N SER A 160 -1.28 -6.72 -8.68
CA SER A 160 -0.36 -6.45 -9.80
C SER A 160 0.77 -7.48 -9.74
N GLY A 161 1.13 -8.05 -10.88
CA GLY A 161 2.05 -9.20 -10.90
C GLY A 161 1.33 -10.51 -10.53
N THR A 162 2.04 -11.39 -9.80
CA THR A 162 1.55 -12.73 -9.43
C THR A 162 1.86 -13.03 -7.97
N PHE A 163 0.89 -13.60 -7.26
CA PHE A 163 1.09 -14.12 -5.91
C PHE A 163 0.53 -15.53 -5.78
N GLU A 164 1.14 -16.32 -4.91
CA GLU A 164 0.57 -17.56 -4.41
C GLU A 164 0.10 -17.35 -2.97
N ILE A 165 -1.18 -17.62 -2.74
CA ILE A 165 -1.81 -17.55 -1.43
C ILE A 165 -1.98 -18.97 -0.93
N ILE A 166 -1.35 -19.28 0.21
CA ILE A 166 -1.35 -20.64 0.77
C ILE A 166 -2.42 -20.73 1.85
N PHE A 167 -3.41 -21.61 1.63
CA PHE A 167 -4.45 -21.91 2.60
C PHE A 167 -4.12 -23.19 3.37
N PRO A 168 -4.13 -23.18 4.71
CA PRO A 168 -4.02 -24.41 5.49
C PRO A 168 -5.30 -25.25 5.33
N THR A 169 -5.15 -26.55 5.12
CA THR A 169 -6.25 -27.53 4.95
C THR A 169 -5.96 -28.82 5.74
N SER A 170 -6.92 -29.76 5.78
CA SER A 170 -6.75 -31.05 6.46
C SER A 170 -5.67 -31.97 5.85
N ILE A 171 -5.26 -31.72 4.60
CA ILE A 171 -4.25 -32.54 3.88
C ILE A 171 -2.98 -31.77 3.49
N GLY A 172 -2.80 -30.55 3.99
CA GLY A 172 -1.62 -29.72 3.73
C GLY A 172 -1.94 -28.28 3.37
N GLY A 173 -0.94 -27.52 2.91
CA GLY A 173 -1.15 -26.16 2.41
C GLY A 173 -1.55 -26.18 0.93
N LEU A 174 -2.74 -25.68 0.59
CA LEU A 174 -3.16 -25.51 -0.80
C LEU A 174 -2.75 -24.12 -1.30
N GLY A 175 -1.91 -24.09 -2.34
CA GLY A 175 -1.58 -22.87 -3.06
C GLY A 175 -2.69 -22.45 -4.03
N VAL A 176 -3.09 -21.18 -3.93
CA VAL A 176 -3.97 -20.52 -4.90
C VAL A 176 -3.20 -19.35 -5.53
N VAL A 177 -2.97 -19.45 -6.83
CA VAL A 177 -2.26 -18.43 -7.59
C VAL A 177 -3.25 -17.38 -8.08
N VAL A 178 -2.96 -16.13 -7.74
CA VAL A 178 -3.70 -14.93 -8.18
C VAL A 178 -2.79 -14.05 -9.02
N TYR A 179 -3.31 -13.58 -10.15
CA TYR A 179 -2.56 -12.70 -11.03
C TYR A 179 -3.50 -11.82 -11.83
N ARG A 180 -2.99 -10.67 -12.27
CA ARG A 180 -3.77 -9.75 -13.10
C ARG A 180 -3.91 -10.28 -14.51
N ASP A 181 -5.10 -10.11 -15.10
CA ASP A 181 -5.28 -10.34 -16.53
C ASP A 181 -4.68 -9.19 -17.35
N ALA A 182 -3.69 -9.50 -18.19
CA ALA A 182 -3.05 -8.52 -19.07
C ALA A 182 -4.00 -7.93 -20.13
N LYS A 183 -5.10 -8.63 -20.45
CA LYS A 183 -6.10 -8.19 -21.43
C LYS A 183 -7.31 -7.52 -20.77
N ASN A 184 -7.55 -7.78 -19.49
CA ASN A 184 -8.68 -7.23 -18.74
C ASN A 184 -8.24 -6.78 -17.33
N TYR A 185 -7.71 -5.56 -17.26
CA TYR A 185 -7.20 -4.95 -16.02
C TYR A 185 -8.21 -4.89 -14.86
N GLY A 186 -9.52 -4.97 -15.14
CA GLY A 186 -10.57 -5.02 -14.12
C GLY A 186 -10.81 -6.40 -13.51
N GLN A 187 -10.08 -7.44 -13.95
CA GLN A 187 -10.21 -8.80 -13.42
C GLN A 187 -8.89 -9.35 -12.90
N VAL A 188 -9.00 -10.08 -11.79
CA VAL A 188 -7.92 -10.88 -11.23
C VAL A 188 -8.24 -12.35 -11.50
N GLN A 189 -7.32 -13.04 -12.15
CA GLN A 189 -7.41 -14.46 -12.47
C GLN A 189 -7.00 -15.28 -11.25
N VAL A 190 -7.66 -16.43 -11.08
CA VAL A 190 -7.47 -17.33 -9.94
C VAL A 190 -7.32 -18.75 -10.45
N ARG A 191 -6.31 -19.46 -9.95
CA ARG A 191 -6.14 -20.90 -10.18
C ARG A 191 -5.54 -21.59 -8.98
N VAL A 192 -5.93 -22.83 -8.74
CA VAL A 192 -5.25 -23.70 -7.76
C VAL A 192 -3.93 -24.18 -8.35
N ALA A 193 -2.88 -24.25 -7.52
CA ALA A 193 -1.59 -24.80 -7.89
C ALA A 193 -1.64 -26.33 -8.03
N ASP A 194 -2.42 -26.99 -7.17
CA ASP A 194 -2.65 -28.43 -7.17
C ASP A 194 -4.14 -28.74 -7.34
N ARG A 195 -4.51 -29.26 -8.52
CA ARG A 195 -5.90 -29.63 -8.82
C ARG A 195 -6.34 -30.93 -8.15
N GLU A 196 -5.44 -31.89 -7.98
CA GLU A 196 -5.77 -33.17 -7.36
C GLU A 196 -6.10 -32.96 -5.87
N MET A 197 -5.29 -32.14 -5.19
CA MET A 197 -5.56 -31.72 -3.81
C MET A 197 -6.87 -30.93 -3.70
N TRP A 198 -7.14 -30.01 -4.64
CA TRP A 198 -8.41 -29.27 -4.67
C TRP A 198 -9.63 -30.21 -4.78
N ASP A 199 -9.61 -31.13 -5.74
CA ASP A 199 -10.72 -32.07 -5.97
C ASP A 199 -10.92 -32.98 -4.74
N GLU A 200 -9.85 -33.41 -4.09
CA GLU A 200 -9.92 -34.17 -2.83
C GLU A 200 -10.60 -33.38 -1.71
N LEU A 201 -10.23 -32.12 -1.51
CA LEU A 201 -10.84 -31.25 -0.50
C LEU A 201 -12.34 -31.05 -0.78
N GLN A 202 -12.72 -30.87 -2.04
CA GLN A 202 -14.12 -30.75 -2.45
C GLN A 202 -14.91 -32.04 -2.19
N ARG A 203 -14.34 -33.23 -2.45
CA ARG A 203 -14.97 -34.52 -2.10
C ARG A 203 -15.20 -34.69 -0.61
N ARG A 204 -14.31 -34.13 0.23
CA ARG A 204 -14.44 -34.12 1.69
C ARG A 204 -15.43 -33.08 2.22
N GLY A 205 -15.89 -32.16 1.38
CA GLY A 205 -16.72 -31.03 1.78
C GLY A 205 -15.97 -30.02 2.66
N GLU A 206 -14.64 -29.92 2.51
CA GLU A 206 -13.83 -28.97 3.28
C GLU A 206 -13.93 -27.56 2.70
N GLU A 207 -14.30 -26.60 3.56
CA GLU A 207 -14.38 -25.18 3.20
C GLU A 207 -12.98 -24.53 3.28
N VAL A 208 -12.31 -24.42 2.13
CA VAL A 208 -10.98 -23.80 2.04
C VAL A 208 -11.06 -22.29 2.23
N GLY A 209 -10.23 -21.75 3.13
CA GLY A 209 -10.09 -20.30 3.29
C GLY A 209 -11.34 -19.61 3.82
N LYS A 210 -12.07 -20.26 4.75
CA LYS A 210 -13.31 -19.76 5.38
C LYS A 210 -13.29 -18.28 5.84
N ASP A 211 -12.14 -17.83 6.33
CA ASP A 211 -11.91 -16.46 6.81
C ASP A 211 -11.29 -15.54 5.76
N CYS A 212 -11.32 -15.94 4.49
CA CYS A 212 -10.77 -15.20 3.37
C CYS A 212 -11.79 -15.05 2.24
N LEU A 213 -11.67 -13.94 1.51
CA LEU A 213 -12.47 -13.60 0.35
C LEU A 213 -11.57 -13.12 -0.79
N PHE A 214 -12.06 -13.20 -2.02
CA PHE A 214 -11.45 -12.65 -3.22
C PHE A 214 -12.46 -11.72 -3.91
N GLY A 215 -12.26 -10.40 -3.78
CA GLY A 215 -13.17 -9.38 -4.29
C GLY A 215 -14.61 -9.56 -3.80
N GLY A 216 -14.78 -9.95 -2.54
CA GLY A 216 -16.05 -10.26 -1.89
C GLY A 216 -16.62 -11.66 -2.15
N MET A 217 -15.94 -12.50 -2.95
CA MET A 217 -16.33 -13.89 -3.20
C MET A 217 -15.61 -14.84 -2.24
N THR A 218 -16.24 -15.95 -1.86
CA THR A 218 -15.51 -17.05 -1.19
C THR A 218 -14.40 -17.59 -2.09
N VAL A 219 -13.35 -18.15 -1.50
CA VAL A 219 -12.24 -18.79 -2.24
C VAL A 219 -12.76 -19.82 -3.26
N GLU A 220 -13.72 -20.65 -2.85
CA GLU A 220 -14.30 -21.69 -3.71
C GLU A 220 -15.00 -21.12 -4.95
N GLU A 221 -15.85 -20.12 -4.78
CA GLU A 221 -16.53 -19.44 -5.89
C GLU A 221 -15.53 -18.80 -6.88
N ALA A 222 -14.52 -18.10 -6.35
CA ALA A 222 -13.51 -17.46 -7.18
C ALA A 222 -12.65 -18.48 -7.95
N VAL A 223 -12.31 -19.61 -7.33
CA VAL A 223 -11.60 -20.72 -8.00
C VAL A 223 -12.46 -21.37 -9.08
N LYS A 224 -13.74 -21.65 -8.80
CA LYS A 224 -14.68 -22.25 -9.78
C LYS A 224 -14.90 -21.34 -10.98
N ARG A 225 -15.03 -20.05 -10.74
CA ARG A 225 -15.16 -19.03 -11.79
C ARG A 225 -13.84 -18.75 -12.53
N GLY A 226 -12.71 -19.01 -11.88
CA GLY A 226 -11.37 -18.74 -12.37
C GLY A 226 -10.97 -17.26 -12.30
N ASN A 227 -11.83 -16.37 -11.78
CA ASN A 227 -11.57 -14.95 -11.65
C ASN A 227 -12.49 -14.28 -10.61
N PHE A 228 -12.11 -13.08 -10.20
CA PHE A 228 -12.96 -12.13 -9.47
C PHE A 228 -12.74 -10.70 -9.98
N PRO A 229 -13.72 -9.79 -9.79
CA PRO A 229 -13.54 -8.38 -10.13
C PRO A 229 -12.49 -7.74 -9.22
N GLY A 230 -11.44 -7.16 -9.81
CA GLY A 230 -10.50 -6.33 -9.07
C GLY A 230 -11.20 -5.04 -8.64
N ARG A 231 -11.20 -4.74 -7.35
CA ARG A 231 -11.82 -3.53 -6.77
C ARG A 231 -10.84 -2.68 -5.97
N GLY A 232 -9.64 -3.18 -5.72
CA GLY A 232 -8.54 -2.41 -5.14
C GLY A 232 -8.01 -1.37 -6.12
N ILE A 233 -7.25 -0.41 -5.61
CA ILE A 233 -6.70 0.74 -6.36
C ILE A 233 -5.83 0.27 -7.53
N LEU A 234 -5.22 -0.91 -7.39
CA LEU A 234 -4.49 -1.53 -8.48
C LEU A 234 -5.39 -1.72 -9.72
N GLY A 235 -6.69 -2.00 -9.57
CA GLY A 235 -7.64 -2.24 -10.67
C GLY A 235 -7.90 -1.03 -11.57
N GLU A 236 -7.54 0.18 -11.15
CA GLU A 236 -7.77 1.42 -11.91
C GLU A 236 -6.55 1.88 -12.74
N ASN A 237 -5.36 1.30 -12.51
CA ASN A 237 -4.15 1.71 -13.21
C ASN A 237 -4.04 1.07 -14.60
N LYS A 238 -4.44 1.82 -15.62
CA LYS A 238 -3.82 1.74 -16.96
C LYS A 238 -2.43 2.37 -16.87
N VAL A 239 -1.38 1.57 -16.80
CA VAL A 239 -0.01 2.05 -17.08
C VAL A 239 0.70 1.01 -17.93
N THR A 240 0.87 1.36 -19.21
CA THR A 240 1.79 0.74 -20.15
C THR A 240 3.23 1.13 -19.83
N GLU A 241 4.14 0.24 -20.22
CA GLU A 241 5.59 0.29 -20.16
C GLU A 241 6.19 1.63 -20.62
N GLU A 242 7.15 2.15 -19.84
CA GLU A 242 8.43 2.73 -20.30
C GLU A 242 9.19 3.26 -19.06
N ARG A 243 9.90 2.36 -18.38
CA ARG A 243 10.77 2.66 -17.24
C ARG A 243 12.20 2.38 -17.65
N GLU A 244 13.01 3.41 -17.83
CA GLU A 244 14.49 3.39 -17.68
C GLU A 244 15.06 4.78 -18.05
N ALA A 245 15.10 5.73 -17.10
CA ALA A 245 16.03 6.88 -17.17
C ALA A 245 16.04 7.81 -15.94
N VAL A 246 14.97 7.94 -15.15
CA VAL A 246 14.85 9.09 -14.21
C VAL A 246 15.17 8.74 -12.74
N SER A 247 15.56 7.50 -12.46
CA SER A 247 15.69 6.97 -11.08
C SER A 247 16.77 7.62 -10.20
N GLU A 248 17.73 8.35 -10.77
CA GLU A 248 18.83 8.97 -10.00
C GLU A 248 18.53 10.39 -9.51
N ALA A 249 17.61 11.15 -10.16
CA ALA A 249 17.37 12.55 -9.80
C ALA A 249 16.34 12.75 -8.68
N LEU A 250 15.45 11.78 -8.47
CA LEU A 250 14.32 11.88 -7.52
C LEU A 250 14.63 11.34 -6.12
N SER A 251 15.87 10.91 -5.86
CA SER A 251 16.20 10.15 -4.64
C SER A 251 16.42 11.01 -3.39
N SER A 252 16.43 12.35 -3.45
CA SER A 252 16.84 13.20 -2.32
C SER A 252 15.72 13.85 -1.50
N SER A 253 14.45 13.71 -1.88
CA SER A 253 13.33 14.44 -1.25
C SER A 253 12.17 13.57 -0.76
N LEU A 254 12.24 12.25 -0.91
CA LEU A 254 11.20 11.33 -0.42
C LEU A 254 11.36 11.02 1.06
N TRP A 255 10.23 11.01 1.78
CA TRP A 255 10.06 10.51 3.15
C TRP A 255 10.16 8.99 3.25
N ILE A 256 11.05 8.39 2.48
CA ILE A 256 11.37 6.97 2.58
C ILE A 256 12.55 6.84 3.52
N ASP A 257 12.34 6.07 4.58
CA ASP A 257 13.40 5.49 5.38
C ASP A 257 14.19 4.51 4.49
N ARG A 258 15.04 5.02 3.57
CA ARG A 258 16.03 4.23 2.83
C ARG A 258 17.20 3.94 3.76
N VAL A 259 16.94 3.22 4.84
CA VAL A 259 18.02 2.48 5.51
C VAL A 259 18.29 1.26 4.63
N ARG A 260 19.05 1.49 3.54
CA ARG A 260 19.84 0.40 2.95
C ARG A 260 20.70 -0.12 4.09
N GLY A 261 20.52 -1.38 4.47
CA GLY A 261 21.25 -2.02 5.56
C GLY A 261 22.75 -1.71 5.46
N ASP A 262 23.29 -1.23 6.58
CA ASP A 262 24.69 -1.08 6.96
C ASP A 262 25.77 -1.20 5.87
N SER A 263 26.40 -0.07 5.58
CA SER A 263 27.86 -0.03 5.63
C SER A 263 28.27 1.19 6.45
N GLN A 264 28.92 0.93 7.57
CA GLN A 264 29.61 1.92 8.41
C GLN A 264 30.36 2.93 7.55
N GLU A 265 30.13 4.23 7.77
CA GLU A 265 31.24 5.18 7.74
C GLU A 265 30.91 6.40 8.60
N THR A 266 31.63 6.49 9.71
CA THR A 266 31.75 7.67 10.56
C THR A 266 32.23 8.87 9.74
N PHE A 267 31.49 9.97 9.72
CA PHE A 267 32.08 11.26 9.38
C PHE A 267 31.89 12.28 10.50
N ARG A 268 33.03 12.57 11.13
CA ARG A 268 33.27 13.69 12.03
C ARG A 268 33.11 15.00 11.26
N ALA A 269 32.50 15.96 11.93
CA ALA A 269 32.40 17.34 11.51
C ALA A 269 33.76 18.00 11.29
N ARG A 270 33.85 18.82 10.24
CA ARG A 270 34.49 20.14 10.22
C ARG A 270 33.68 21.08 9.35
#